data_AF-A0A2G2YRG2-F1
#
_entry.id   AF-A0A2G2YRG2-F1
#
_cell.length_a   1.000
_cell.length_b   1.000
_cell.length_c   1.000
_cell.angle_alpha   90.00
_cell.angle_beta   90.00
_cell.angle_gamma   90.00
#
_symmetry.space_group_name_H-M   'P 1'
#
loop_
_entity.id
_entity.type
_entity.pdbx_description
1 polymer ?
#
loop_
_entity_poly.entity_id
_entity_poly.type
_entity_poly.pdbx_seq_one_letter_code
_entity_poly.pdbx_strand_id
1 'polypeptide(L)'
;IQMQNVTRLCQTMSIVTVNGLFPEPRIIAREGDRLVIKVVNNVHCVLHVSRHGVRQLRSGWADGPAYITQCPIQTGQSYIYKFTINGQRGTLFWHAHVSWLRVTLYGPIVILPEKGVAYPFPQSFKEVPVLFGEWWKADTEKLISQAVLTGGAPNISDAYTINGLPGLLYNCSAKGETKEDLSIETSQCVNAALNDELFFSIANHNLTVVEVDAVYVKPFKTDTILITPGQTTNVLLKTKHFHPNASFLMSAPPYATGPSSFDNSTTTGILKYHQPSNNTNESNKFPLLKPKLPIFNDTSFGTSFVKKIRSLANAKFPANVPK
;
A
#
# COMPACT_ATOMS: atom_id res chain seq x y z
N ILE A 1 -8.50 10.26 -15.67
CA ILE A 1 -7.03 10.13 -15.56
C ILE A 1 -6.44 11.37 -16.16
N GLN A 2 -5.59 12.08 -15.44
CA GLN A 2 -5.05 13.37 -15.88
C GLN A 2 -3.64 13.59 -15.33
N MET A 3 -2.91 14.51 -15.96
CA MET A 3 -1.61 14.96 -15.45
C MET A 3 -1.83 15.86 -14.23
N GLN A 4 -0.99 15.72 -13.22
CA GLN A 4 -0.99 16.55 -12.03
C GLN A 4 0.45 16.87 -11.63
N ASN A 5 0.72 18.12 -11.30
CA ASN A 5 2.03 18.50 -10.78
C ASN A 5 2.13 18.14 -9.30
N VAL A 6 3.16 17.37 -8.96
CA VAL A 6 3.46 16.92 -7.61
C VAL A 6 4.93 17.21 -7.31
N THR A 7 5.17 17.80 -6.14
CA THR A 7 6.51 18.14 -5.67
C THR A 7 6.98 17.15 -4.62
N ARG A 8 8.13 16.52 -4.83
CA ARG A 8 8.85 15.68 -3.87
C ARG A 8 10.35 15.90 -4.04
N LEU A 9 11.11 15.77 -2.95
CA LEU A 9 12.58 15.87 -3.00
C LEU A 9 13.08 17.17 -3.68
N CYS A 10 12.41 18.29 -3.37
CA CYS A 10 12.63 19.62 -3.97
C CYS A 10 12.34 19.75 -5.48
N GLN A 11 11.77 18.72 -6.13
CA GLN A 11 11.51 18.72 -7.56
C GLN A 11 10.01 18.56 -7.84
N THR A 12 9.48 19.44 -8.71
CA THR A 12 8.12 19.35 -9.21
C THR A 12 8.10 18.59 -10.52
N MET A 13 7.29 17.54 -10.58
CA MET A 13 7.10 16.72 -11.78
C MET A 13 5.62 16.62 -12.11
N SER A 14 5.32 16.50 -13.40
CA SER A 14 3.97 16.18 -13.86
C SER A 14 3.82 14.66 -13.90
N ILE A 15 2.93 14.14 -13.07
CA ILE A 15 2.67 12.69 -12.94
C ILE A 15 1.24 12.35 -13.36
N VAL A 16 1.02 11.08 -13.72
CA VAL A 16 -0.31 10.59 -14.08
C VAL A 16 -1.08 10.24 -12.80
N THR A 17 -2.29 10.78 -12.64
CA THR A 17 -3.14 10.59 -11.45
C THR A 17 -4.58 10.22 -11.80
N VAL A 18 -5.29 9.68 -10.81
CA VAL A 18 -6.75 9.54 -10.87
C VAL A 18 -7.41 10.77 -10.28
N ASN A 19 -8.19 11.49 -11.10
CA ASN A 19 -8.96 12.66 -10.69
C ASN A 19 -8.12 13.79 -10.04
N GLY A 20 -6.81 13.88 -10.35
CA GLY A 20 -5.93 14.90 -9.78
C GLY A 20 -5.49 14.64 -8.34
N LEU A 21 -5.76 13.44 -7.81
CA LEU A 21 -5.44 13.05 -6.44
C LEU A 21 -4.19 12.15 -6.43
N PHE A 22 -3.26 12.43 -5.52
CA PHE A 22 -2.10 11.60 -5.22
C PHE A 22 -1.78 11.65 -3.72
N PRO A 23 -1.82 10.53 -2.97
CA PRO A 23 -2.19 9.18 -3.43
C PRO A 23 -3.63 9.07 -3.93
N GLU A 24 -3.87 8.07 -4.75
CA GLU A 24 -5.11 7.90 -5.49
C GLU A 24 -6.27 7.48 -4.56
N PRO A 25 -7.52 7.73 -4.98
CA PRO A 25 -8.70 7.38 -4.18
C PRO A 25 -8.83 5.87 -3.94
N ARG A 26 -9.25 5.53 -2.72
CA ARG A 26 -9.66 4.17 -2.35
C ARG A 26 -10.97 3.77 -3.01
N ILE A 27 -11.05 2.52 -3.45
CA ILE A 27 -12.31 1.89 -3.85
C ILE A 27 -12.84 1.13 -2.64
N ILE A 28 -14.09 1.36 -2.24
CA ILE A 28 -14.76 0.60 -1.18
C ILE A 28 -15.93 -0.15 -1.79
N ALA A 29 -16.01 -1.44 -1.52
CA ALA A 29 -17.11 -2.31 -1.89
C ALA A 29 -17.37 -3.34 -0.78
N ARG A 30 -18.49 -4.06 -0.85
CA ARG A 30 -18.73 -5.27 -0.07
C ARG A 30 -18.55 -6.51 -0.93
N GLU A 31 -18.27 -7.62 -0.29
CA GLU A 31 -18.41 -8.94 -0.92
C GLU A 31 -19.81 -9.08 -1.52
N GLY A 32 -19.88 -9.52 -2.78
CA GLY A 32 -21.11 -9.61 -3.57
C GLY A 32 -21.47 -8.35 -4.36
N ASP A 33 -20.83 -7.20 -4.12
CA ASP A 33 -21.13 -5.97 -4.87
C ASP A 33 -20.70 -6.08 -6.34
N ARG A 34 -21.54 -5.51 -7.21
CA ARG A 34 -21.24 -5.32 -8.64
C ARG A 34 -20.68 -3.93 -8.87
N LEU A 35 -19.40 -3.85 -9.24
CA LEU A 35 -18.71 -2.59 -9.50
C LEU A 35 -18.85 -2.20 -10.98
N VAL A 36 -19.05 -0.91 -11.22
CA VAL A 36 -19.02 -0.29 -12.54
C VAL A 36 -18.08 0.91 -12.48
N ILE A 37 -16.89 0.77 -13.04
CA ILE A 37 -15.85 1.80 -12.97
C ILE A 37 -15.56 2.30 -14.38
N LYS A 38 -15.92 3.55 -14.66
CA LYS A 38 -15.56 4.23 -15.92
C LYS A 38 -14.19 4.88 -15.77
N VAL A 39 -13.22 4.41 -16.55
CA VAL A 39 -11.89 5.03 -16.67
C VAL A 39 -11.87 5.86 -17.93
N VAL A 40 -11.58 7.15 -17.80
CA VAL A 40 -11.41 8.09 -18.92
C VAL A 40 -9.96 8.52 -18.99
N ASN A 41 -9.31 8.28 -20.13
CA ASN A 41 -7.90 8.62 -20.33
C ASN A 41 -7.78 10.03 -20.92
N ASN A 42 -7.37 11.01 -20.12
CA ASN A 42 -7.10 12.38 -20.58
C ASN A 42 -5.59 12.69 -20.65
N VAL A 43 -4.73 11.67 -20.63
CA VAL A 43 -3.27 11.84 -20.79
C VAL A 43 -2.82 11.35 -22.16
N HIS A 44 -1.65 11.81 -22.61
CA HIS A 44 -1.14 11.55 -23.96
C HIS A 44 -0.58 10.14 -24.17
N CYS A 45 -0.40 9.36 -23.09
CA CYS A 45 0.04 7.98 -23.16
C CYS A 45 -1.15 7.02 -23.08
N VAL A 46 -0.94 5.80 -23.60
CA VAL A 46 -1.92 4.72 -23.47
C VAL A 46 -2.00 4.22 -22.04
N LEU A 47 -3.19 3.81 -21.60
CA LEU A 47 -3.42 3.39 -20.22
C LEU A 47 -4.19 2.08 -20.13
N HIS A 48 -3.88 1.32 -19.09
CA HIS A 48 -4.70 0.23 -18.56
C HIS A 48 -4.72 0.26 -17.05
N VAL A 49 -5.80 -0.21 -16.44
CA VAL A 49 -5.93 -0.31 -14.98
C VAL A 49 -6.39 -1.71 -14.61
N SER A 50 -5.60 -2.39 -13.78
CA SER A 50 -5.92 -3.72 -13.24
C SER A 50 -6.40 -3.64 -11.80
N ARG A 51 -7.17 -4.64 -11.38
CA ARG A 51 -7.64 -4.83 -10.00
C ARG A 51 -6.91 -6.03 -9.42
N HIS A 52 -5.70 -5.76 -8.93
CA HIS A 52 -4.81 -6.78 -8.42
C HIS A 52 -5.52 -7.64 -7.35
N GLY A 53 -5.43 -8.96 -7.53
CA GLY A 53 -6.03 -9.94 -6.62
C GLY A 53 -7.53 -10.15 -6.76
N VAL A 54 -8.30 -9.29 -7.46
CA VAL A 54 -9.72 -9.58 -7.72
C VAL A 54 -9.81 -10.77 -8.66
N ARG A 55 -10.54 -11.82 -8.28
CA ARG A 55 -10.56 -13.11 -9.01
C ARG A 55 -11.11 -13.03 -10.43
N GLN A 56 -11.87 -11.99 -10.75
CA GLN A 56 -12.51 -11.78 -12.07
C GLN A 56 -13.24 -13.03 -12.60
N LEU A 57 -13.98 -13.72 -11.73
CA LEU A 57 -14.67 -14.96 -12.10
C LEU A 57 -15.67 -14.70 -13.23
N ARG A 58 -15.37 -15.24 -14.41
CA ARG A 58 -16.13 -15.01 -15.66
C ARG A 58 -16.23 -13.54 -16.08
N SER A 59 -15.26 -12.70 -15.67
CA SER A 59 -15.17 -11.29 -16.04
C SER A 59 -13.75 -10.89 -16.46
N GLY A 60 -13.03 -11.79 -17.12
CA GLY A 60 -11.63 -11.58 -17.53
C GLY A 60 -11.42 -10.33 -18.40
N TRP A 61 -12.43 -9.90 -19.17
CA TRP A 61 -12.40 -8.63 -19.93
C TRP A 61 -12.30 -7.37 -19.05
N ALA A 62 -12.51 -7.49 -17.73
CA ALA A 62 -12.40 -6.39 -16.77
C ALA A 62 -11.14 -6.46 -15.90
N ASP A 63 -10.25 -7.42 -16.19
CA ASP A 63 -9.03 -7.66 -15.41
C ASP A 63 -7.97 -6.58 -15.60
N GLY A 64 -7.82 -6.05 -16.83
CA GLY A 64 -6.99 -4.89 -17.12
C GLY A 64 -5.52 -5.06 -17.53
N PRO A 65 -4.86 -6.24 -17.57
CA PRO A 65 -3.49 -6.32 -18.11
C PRO A 65 -3.45 -6.04 -19.62
N ALA A 66 -2.62 -5.07 -20.00
CA ALA A 66 -2.44 -4.64 -21.37
C ALA A 66 -1.99 -5.78 -22.29
N TYR A 67 -2.63 -5.91 -23.45
CA TYR A 67 -2.31 -6.91 -24.47
C TYR A 67 -2.54 -8.37 -24.05
N ILE A 68 -3.09 -8.60 -22.85
CA ILE A 68 -3.52 -9.92 -22.37
C ILE A 68 -5.04 -10.03 -22.43
N THR A 69 -5.75 -9.15 -21.74
CA THR A 69 -7.23 -9.19 -21.69
C THR A 69 -7.91 -8.06 -22.46
N GLN A 70 -7.16 -7.00 -22.79
CA GLN A 70 -7.68 -5.84 -23.51
C GLN A 70 -6.58 -5.01 -24.21
N CYS A 71 -6.95 -4.31 -25.29
CA CYS A 71 -6.12 -3.29 -25.94
C CYS A 71 -6.10 -1.98 -25.12
N PRO A 72 -4.99 -1.21 -25.13
CA PRO A 72 -4.87 0.03 -24.33
C PRO A 72 -5.92 1.09 -24.61
N ILE A 73 -6.40 1.70 -23.52
CA ILE A 73 -7.29 2.86 -23.57
C ILE A 73 -6.49 4.02 -24.13
N GLN A 74 -6.80 4.39 -25.38
CA GLN A 74 -6.14 5.49 -26.07
C GLN A 74 -6.48 6.83 -25.43
N THR A 75 -5.66 7.84 -25.71
CA THR A 75 -5.90 9.23 -25.33
C THR A 75 -7.30 9.69 -25.78
N GLY A 76 -8.05 10.31 -24.88
CA GLY A 76 -9.41 10.78 -25.10
C GLY A 76 -10.49 9.68 -25.05
N GLN A 77 -10.10 8.40 -24.97
CA GLN A 77 -11.03 7.27 -24.91
C GLN A 77 -11.39 6.90 -23.47
N SER A 78 -12.45 6.10 -23.34
CA SER A 78 -12.87 5.57 -22.05
C SER A 78 -13.23 4.10 -22.13
N TYR A 79 -13.08 3.42 -21.00
CA TYR A 79 -13.48 2.02 -20.84
C TYR A 79 -14.24 1.85 -19.53
N ILE A 80 -15.27 1.00 -19.56
CA ILE A 80 -16.11 0.72 -18.39
C ILE A 80 -15.82 -0.70 -17.92
N TYR A 81 -15.17 -0.81 -16.77
CA TYR A 81 -14.93 -2.08 -16.10
C TYR A 81 -16.19 -2.49 -15.33
N LYS A 82 -16.74 -3.66 -15.65
CA LYS A 82 -17.90 -4.24 -14.98
C LYS A 82 -17.55 -5.64 -14.47
N PHE A 83 -17.59 -5.82 -13.16
CA PHE A 83 -17.31 -7.10 -12.52
C PHE A 83 -18.02 -7.17 -11.15
N THR A 84 -18.07 -8.37 -10.59
CA THR A 84 -18.65 -8.64 -9.27
C THR A 84 -17.58 -9.24 -8.37
N ILE A 85 -17.50 -8.79 -7.12
CA ILE A 85 -16.53 -9.31 -6.16
C ILE A 85 -17.11 -10.56 -5.49
N ASN A 86 -16.53 -11.72 -5.79
CA ASN A 86 -17.06 -13.01 -5.34
C ASN A 86 -16.10 -13.74 -4.41
N GLY A 87 -16.53 -14.00 -3.18
CA GLY A 87 -15.79 -14.84 -2.24
C GLY A 87 -14.47 -14.23 -1.76
N GLN A 88 -14.37 -12.90 -1.73
CA GLN A 88 -13.19 -12.15 -1.29
C GLN A 88 -13.64 -11.06 -0.34
N ARG A 89 -12.82 -10.79 0.68
CA ARG A 89 -13.07 -9.78 1.71
C ARG A 89 -11.72 -9.36 2.31
N GLY A 90 -11.54 -8.09 2.56
CA GLY A 90 -10.28 -7.54 3.00
C GLY A 90 -9.72 -6.47 2.08
N THR A 91 -8.40 -6.29 2.11
CA THR A 91 -7.71 -5.30 1.30
C THR A 91 -7.11 -5.97 0.06
N LEU A 92 -7.26 -5.28 -1.06
CA LEU A 92 -6.55 -5.50 -2.32
C LEU A 92 -6.11 -4.10 -2.82
N PHE A 93 -5.65 -4.01 -4.07
CA PHE A 93 -5.38 -2.72 -4.68
C PHE A 93 -5.62 -2.76 -6.18
N TRP A 94 -5.80 -1.60 -6.78
CA TRP A 94 -5.79 -1.42 -8.22
C TRP A 94 -4.53 -0.67 -8.60
N HIS A 95 -4.06 -0.87 -9.83
CA HIS A 95 -2.91 -0.14 -10.34
C HIS A 95 -2.93 -0.08 -11.88
N ALA A 96 -2.16 0.84 -12.46
CA ALA A 96 -1.94 0.82 -13.89
C ALA A 96 -1.23 -0.48 -14.31
N HIS A 97 -1.67 -1.14 -15.37
CA HIS A 97 -1.10 -2.42 -15.81
C HIS A 97 -0.53 -2.34 -17.22
N VAL A 98 0.25 -1.27 -17.44
CA VAL A 98 1.02 -1.01 -18.65
C VAL A 98 2.28 -0.24 -18.27
N SER A 99 3.44 -0.70 -18.75
CA SER A 99 4.74 -0.08 -18.50
C SER A 99 4.99 0.18 -16.99
N TRP A 100 5.63 1.29 -16.63
CA TRP A 100 5.91 1.71 -15.26
C TRP A 100 4.92 2.76 -14.74
N LEU A 101 3.76 2.93 -15.39
CA LEU A 101 2.74 3.88 -14.95
C LEU A 101 2.19 3.59 -13.54
N ARG A 102 2.33 2.36 -13.04
CA ARG A 102 1.95 2.02 -11.65
C ARG A 102 2.82 2.66 -10.58
N VAL A 103 3.91 3.34 -10.94
CA VAL A 103 4.70 4.16 -9.99
C VAL A 103 3.85 5.26 -9.37
N THR A 104 2.88 5.79 -10.13
CA THR A 104 1.99 6.85 -9.64
C THR A 104 0.52 6.52 -9.77
N LEU A 105 0.13 5.49 -10.52
CA LEU A 105 -1.26 5.08 -10.63
C LEU A 105 -1.54 3.80 -9.86
N TYR A 106 -1.87 3.92 -8.59
CA TYR A 106 -2.30 2.81 -7.75
C TYR A 106 -3.15 3.29 -6.58
N GLY A 107 -4.08 2.47 -6.11
CA GLY A 107 -4.87 2.80 -4.92
C GLY A 107 -5.50 1.56 -4.29
N PRO A 108 -5.86 1.61 -3.01
CA PRO A 108 -6.39 0.45 -2.31
C PRO A 108 -7.82 0.13 -2.76
N ILE A 109 -8.15 -1.16 -2.73
CA ILE A 109 -9.51 -1.69 -2.83
C ILE A 109 -9.84 -2.31 -1.48
N VAL A 110 -10.82 -1.76 -0.77
CA VAL A 110 -11.31 -2.29 0.50
C VAL A 110 -12.61 -3.03 0.24
N ILE A 111 -12.62 -4.33 0.54
CA ILE A 111 -13.73 -5.24 0.37
C ILE A 111 -14.27 -5.60 1.74
N LEU A 112 -15.29 -4.88 2.18
CA LEU A 112 -15.95 -5.13 3.45
C LEU A 112 -16.68 -6.50 3.42
N PRO A 113 -16.88 -7.14 4.57
CA PRO A 113 -17.76 -8.31 4.66
C PRO A 113 -19.16 -8.01 4.14
N GLU A 114 -19.86 -9.07 3.75
CA GLU A 114 -21.29 -9.01 3.46
C GLU A 114 -22.07 -8.31 4.58
N LYS A 115 -23.18 -7.66 4.22
CA LYS A 115 -23.99 -6.91 5.17
C LYS A 115 -24.48 -7.85 6.29
N GLY A 116 -24.20 -7.49 7.55
CA GLY A 116 -24.56 -8.30 8.71
C GLY A 116 -23.54 -9.38 9.11
N VAL A 117 -22.48 -9.57 8.33
CA VAL A 117 -21.38 -10.48 8.66
C VAL A 117 -20.26 -9.71 9.37
N ALA A 118 -19.96 -10.09 10.61
CA ALA A 118 -18.85 -9.51 11.35
C ALA A 118 -17.49 -10.08 10.91
N TYR A 119 -16.44 -9.28 11.08
CA TYR A 119 -15.05 -9.72 10.99
C TYR A 119 -14.75 -10.84 12.02
N PRO A 120 -13.80 -11.76 11.73
CA PRO A 120 -13.36 -12.78 12.70
C PRO A 120 -12.40 -12.24 13.77
N PHE A 121 -12.17 -10.93 13.77
CA PHE A 121 -11.34 -10.19 14.73
C PHE A 121 -12.11 -8.96 15.21
N PRO A 122 -11.72 -8.34 16.34
CA PRO A 122 -12.39 -7.15 16.86
C PRO A 122 -12.49 -6.06 15.80
N GLN A 123 -13.71 -5.55 15.58
CA GLN A 123 -13.95 -4.46 14.65
C GLN A 123 -13.17 -3.22 15.12
N SER A 124 -12.41 -2.62 14.22
CA SER A 124 -11.67 -1.38 14.49
C SER A 124 -12.59 -0.17 14.49
N PHE A 125 -12.17 0.88 15.18
CA PHE A 125 -12.84 2.18 15.16
C PHE A 125 -12.56 2.93 13.85
N LYS A 126 -11.38 2.68 13.27
CA LYS A 126 -10.88 3.36 12.07
C LYS A 126 -10.06 2.39 11.23
N GLU A 127 -10.21 2.52 9.92
CA GLU A 127 -9.42 1.83 8.91
C GLU A 127 -8.56 2.85 8.15
N VAL A 128 -7.24 2.69 8.18
CA VAL A 128 -6.27 3.63 7.63
C VAL A 128 -5.42 2.95 6.57
N PRO A 129 -5.45 3.40 5.30
CA PRO A 129 -4.56 2.85 4.28
C PRO A 129 -3.11 3.28 4.53
N VAL A 130 -2.19 2.32 4.39
CA VAL A 130 -0.75 2.52 4.42
C VAL A 130 -0.19 1.99 3.12
N LEU A 131 -0.04 2.88 2.14
CA LEU A 131 0.42 2.56 0.80
C LEU A 131 1.93 2.77 0.73
N PHE A 132 2.67 1.70 0.47
CA PHE A 132 4.09 1.80 0.17
C PHE A 132 4.28 1.96 -1.33
N GLY A 133 5.19 2.86 -1.72
CA GLY A 133 5.54 3.08 -3.12
C GLY A 133 6.96 3.59 -3.26
N GLU A 134 7.38 3.83 -4.48
CA GLU A 134 8.69 4.39 -4.82
C GLU A 134 8.51 5.70 -5.60
N TRP A 135 9.52 6.57 -5.53
CA TRP A 135 9.56 7.84 -6.21
C TRP A 135 10.87 8.01 -6.98
N TRP A 136 10.75 8.43 -8.24
CA TRP A 136 11.87 8.85 -9.08
C TRP A 136 11.73 10.33 -9.41
N LYS A 137 12.84 11.04 -9.39
CA LYS A 137 13.02 12.39 -9.95
C LYS A 137 13.07 12.40 -11.48
N ALA A 138 13.36 11.25 -12.07
CA ALA A 138 13.38 11.04 -13.51
C ALA A 138 12.02 10.51 -14.02
N ASP A 139 11.74 10.74 -15.30
CA ASP A 139 10.59 10.19 -15.99
C ASP A 139 10.72 8.66 -16.10
N THR A 140 9.86 7.93 -15.39
CA THR A 140 9.92 6.48 -15.27
C THR A 140 9.64 5.77 -16.59
N GLU A 141 8.85 6.37 -17.50
CA GLU A 141 8.60 5.81 -18.83
C GLU A 141 9.85 5.89 -19.71
N LYS A 142 10.67 6.93 -19.54
CA LYS A 142 11.99 7.01 -20.20
C LYS A 142 12.98 6.03 -19.60
N LEU A 143 12.99 5.86 -18.27
CA LEU A 143 13.86 4.90 -17.60
C LEU A 143 13.61 3.47 -18.09
N ILE A 144 12.35 3.03 -18.11
CA ILE A 144 12.02 1.67 -18.58
C ILE A 144 12.27 1.51 -20.07
N SER A 145 11.98 2.53 -20.89
CA SER A 145 12.28 2.49 -22.32
C SER A 145 13.78 2.34 -22.58
N GLN A 146 14.62 3.06 -21.83
CA GLN A 146 16.08 2.95 -21.93
C GLN A 146 16.59 1.58 -21.44
N ALA A 147 16.04 1.04 -20.36
CA ALA A 147 16.39 -0.28 -19.87
C ALA A 147 16.06 -1.38 -20.89
N VAL A 148 14.89 -1.31 -21.53
CA VAL A 148 14.49 -2.23 -22.61
C VAL A 148 15.41 -2.11 -23.82
N LEU A 149 15.79 -0.89 -24.21
CA LEU A 149 16.68 -0.66 -25.36
C LEU A 149 18.11 -1.15 -25.12
N THR A 150 18.64 -0.96 -23.92
CA THR A 150 20.03 -1.32 -23.59
C THR A 150 20.18 -2.76 -23.09
N GLY A 151 19.09 -3.38 -22.62
CA GLY A 151 19.12 -4.66 -21.91
C GLY A 151 19.70 -4.55 -20.48
N GLY A 152 19.99 -3.34 -20.01
CA GLY A 152 20.51 -3.08 -18.67
C GLY A 152 19.41 -2.97 -17.61
N ALA A 153 19.83 -2.95 -16.33
CA ALA A 153 18.92 -2.68 -15.23
C ALA A 153 18.45 -1.21 -15.26
N PRO A 154 17.17 -0.92 -14.94
CA PRO A 154 16.70 0.45 -14.75
C PRO A 154 17.35 1.07 -13.51
N ASN A 155 17.40 2.40 -13.45
CA ASN A 155 17.88 3.11 -12.28
C ASN A 155 16.99 2.85 -11.06
N ILE A 156 17.60 2.69 -9.89
CA ILE A 156 16.91 2.59 -8.59
C ILE A 156 16.11 3.86 -8.27
N SER A 157 15.13 3.75 -7.37
CA SER A 157 14.35 4.91 -6.89
C SER A 157 15.21 5.94 -6.15
N ASP A 158 14.73 7.19 -6.15
CA ASP A 158 15.31 8.25 -5.34
C ASP A 158 14.78 8.24 -3.90
N ALA A 159 13.59 7.65 -3.68
CA ALA A 159 13.01 7.45 -2.36
C ALA A 159 11.91 6.39 -2.36
N TYR A 160 11.78 5.64 -1.26
CA TYR A 160 10.52 5.02 -0.88
C TYR A 160 9.52 6.06 -0.37
N THR A 161 8.25 5.69 -0.33
CA THR A 161 7.17 6.55 0.18
C THR A 161 6.16 5.77 1.02
N ILE A 162 5.60 6.42 2.03
CA ILE A 162 4.38 6.00 2.73
C ILE A 162 3.28 7.00 2.37
N ASN A 163 2.19 6.51 1.79
CA ASN A 163 1.10 7.34 1.27
C ASN A 163 1.62 8.47 0.38
N GLY A 164 2.53 8.13 -0.55
CA GLY A 164 3.10 9.06 -1.52
C GLY A 164 4.02 10.13 -0.93
N LEU A 165 4.45 10.00 0.33
CA LEU A 165 5.39 10.92 0.99
C LEU A 165 6.69 10.19 1.39
N PRO A 166 7.88 10.72 1.03
CA PRO A 166 9.16 10.12 1.42
C PRO A 166 9.39 10.09 2.94
N GLY A 167 9.04 11.16 3.64
CA GLY A 167 9.14 11.26 5.09
C GLY A 167 10.34 12.05 5.59
N LEU A 168 10.56 12.02 6.90
CA LEU A 168 11.49 12.90 7.63
C LEU A 168 12.97 12.70 7.29
N LEU A 169 13.34 11.55 6.71
CA LEU A 169 14.73 11.21 6.42
C LEU A 169 15.22 11.77 5.08
N TYR A 170 14.34 12.41 4.30
CA TYR A 170 14.67 13.02 3.01
C TYR A 170 14.60 14.54 3.07
N ASN A 171 15.51 15.18 2.34
CA ASN A 171 15.49 16.62 2.14
C ASN A 171 14.23 17.05 1.35
N CYS A 172 13.67 18.21 1.71
CA CYS A 172 12.46 18.76 1.09
C CYS A 172 11.26 17.80 1.03
N SER A 173 11.11 16.93 2.04
CA SER A 173 9.92 16.09 2.17
C SER A 173 8.95 16.70 3.18
N ALA A 174 7.67 16.73 2.82
CA ALA A 174 6.61 16.97 3.78
C ALA A 174 6.53 15.83 4.80
N LYS A 175 6.03 16.13 6.01
CA LYS A 175 5.80 15.13 7.04
C LYS A 175 4.48 14.41 6.73
N GLY A 176 4.54 13.10 6.48
CA GLY A 176 3.36 12.25 6.56
C GLY A 176 2.98 12.08 8.03
N GLU A 177 2.06 12.89 8.52
CA GLU A 177 1.56 12.79 9.90
C GLU A 177 0.20 12.09 9.92
N THR A 178 0.12 11.02 10.70
CA THR A 178 -1.15 10.33 11.00
C THR A 178 -1.47 10.56 12.48
N LYS A 179 -2.66 11.08 12.74
CA LYS A 179 -3.17 11.31 14.10
C LYS A 179 -4.20 10.24 14.43
N GLU A 180 -4.00 9.58 15.55
CA GLU A 180 -4.83 8.48 16.03
C GLU A 180 -5.38 8.74 17.42
N ASP A 181 -6.58 8.24 17.65
CA ASP A 181 -7.27 8.28 18.93
C ASP A 181 -6.93 7.05 19.76
N LEU A 182 -7.27 7.05 21.05
CA LEU A 182 -7.05 5.90 21.94
C LEU A 182 -8.01 4.75 21.57
N SER A 183 -7.73 4.01 20.50
CA SER A 183 -8.62 3.01 19.92
C SER A 183 -7.89 1.81 19.29
N ILE A 184 -8.65 0.83 18.81
CA ILE A 184 -8.13 -0.24 17.94
C ILE A 184 -8.34 0.21 16.50
N GLU A 185 -7.27 0.21 15.72
CA GLU A 185 -7.28 0.65 14.34
C GLU A 185 -6.77 -0.45 13.42
N THR A 186 -7.29 -0.48 12.20
CA THR A 186 -6.80 -1.39 11.16
C THR A 186 -5.98 -0.60 10.18
N SER A 187 -4.68 -0.87 10.12
CA SER A 187 -3.82 -0.37 9.05
C SER A 187 -3.90 -1.33 7.86
N GLN A 188 -4.35 -0.82 6.73
CA GLN A 188 -4.48 -1.56 5.47
C GLN A 188 -3.20 -1.35 4.66
N CYS A 189 -2.19 -2.19 4.93
CA CYS A 189 -0.89 -2.08 4.27
C CYS A 189 -0.96 -2.63 2.85
N VAL A 190 -0.49 -1.86 1.88
CA VAL A 190 -0.41 -2.26 0.47
C VAL A 190 1.00 -1.94 -0.01
N ASN A 191 1.74 -2.93 -0.49
CA ASN A 191 3.01 -2.65 -1.16
C ASN A 191 2.78 -2.47 -2.66
N ALA A 192 2.66 -1.20 -3.08
CA ALA A 192 2.56 -0.78 -4.46
C ALA A 192 3.92 -0.38 -5.08
N ALA A 193 5.03 -0.60 -4.37
CA ALA A 193 6.38 -0.42 -4.91
C ALA A 193 6.58 -1.26 -6.19
N LEU A 194 7.45 -0.81 -7.07
CA LEU A 194 7.82 -1.52 -8.28
C LEU A 194 8.65 -2.77 -8.00
N ASN A 195 9.73 -2.59 -7.23
CA ASN A 195 10.83 -3.56 -7.23
C ASN A 195 11.08 -4.23 -5.88
N ASP A 196 10.92 -3.50 -4.78
CA ASP A 196 11.49 -3.90 -3.50
C ASP A 196 10.47 -4.40 -2.47
N GLU A 197 10.85 -5.46 -1.76
CA GLU A 197 10.18 -5.90 -0.54
C GLU A 197 10.50 -4.92 0.59
N LEU A 198 9.53 -4.67 1.46
CA LEU A 198 9.69 -3.69 2.54
C LEU A 198 9.42 -4.34 3.89
N PHE A 199 10.27 -4.04 4.86
CA PHE A 199 9.88 -4.15 6.25
C PHE A 199 8.98 -2.96 6.61
N PHE A 200 8.08 -3.13 7.57
CA PHE A 200 7.33 -2.01 8.16
C PHE A 200 7.16 -2.19 9.65
N SER A 201 7.49 -1.15 10.42
CA SER A 201 7.38 -1.14 11.88
C SER A 201 6.98 0.24 12.40
N ILE A 202 6.34 0.26 13.57
CA ILE A 202 5.93 1.47 14.28
C ILE A 202 6.61 1.46 15.65
N ALA A 203 7.33 2.53 15.99
CA ALA A 203 8.07 2.61 17.26
C ALA A 203 7.18 2.31 18.46
N ASN A 204 7.60 1.41 19.34
CA ASN A 204 6.91 1.03 20.59
C ASN A 204 5.44 0.58 20.40
N HIS A 205 5.09 0.01 19.25
CA HIS A 205 3.79 -0.59 18.99
C HIS A 205 3.94 -1.98 18.38
N ASN A 206 3.11 -2.91 18.84
CA ASN A 206 2.99 -4.23 18.25
C ASN A 206 1.86 -4.23 17.24
N LEU A 207 2.07 -4.92 16.14
CA LEU A 207 1.11 -5.15 15.06
C LEU A 207 0.53 -6.55 15.21
N THR A 208 -0.79 -6.70 15.06
CA THR A 208 -1.42 -8.02 14.97
C THR A 208 -1.87 -8.25 13.53
N VAL A 209 -1.20 -9.13 12.80
CA VAL A 209 -1.57 -9.48 11.42
C VAL A 209 -2.86 -10.31 11.48
N VAL A 210 -3.87 -9.92 10.71
CA VAL A 210 -5.19 -10.59 10.69
C VAL A 210 -5.66 -10.98 9.30
N GLU A 211 -5.05 -10.44 8.25
CA GLU A 211 -5.43 -10.70 6.87
C GLU A 211 -4.23 -10.46 5.94
N VAL A 212 -4.14 -11.28 4.88
CA VAL A 212 -3.19 -11.12 3.78
C VAL A 212 -3.94 -11.40 2.47
N ASP A 213 -3.84 -10.49 1.50
CA ASP A 213 -4.42 -10.63 0.15
C ASP A 213 -5.92 -10.96 0.11
N ALA A 214 -6.71 -10.21 0.88
CA ALA A 214 -8.14 -10.43 1.08
C ALA A 214 -8.52 -11.85 1.54
N VAL A 215 -7.63 -12.46 2.34
CA VAL A 215 -7.84 -13.73 3.03
C VAL A 215 -7.46 -13.59 4.50
N TYR A 216 -8.39 -13.96 5.40
CA TYR A 216 -8.10 -13.95 6.83
C TYR A 216 -7.06 -15.00 7.21
N VAL A 217 -6.13 -14.60 8.06
CA VAL A 217 -5.09 -15.47 8.61
C VAL A 217 -5.33 -15.72 10.09
N LYS A 218 -4.71 -16.77 10.63
CA LYS A 218 -4.67 -16.97 12.08
C LYS A 218 -3.93 -15.77 12.71
N PRO A 219 -4.57 -14.99 13.60
CA PRO A 219 -3.94 -13.77 14.09
C PRO A 219 -2.62 -14.05 14.81
N PHE A 220 -1.58 -13.27 14.49
CA PHE A 220 -0.29 -13.35 15.17
C PHE A 220 0.29 -11.95 15.40
N LYS A 221 1.00 -11.80 16.53
CA LYS A 221 1.66 -10.54 16.90
C LYS A 221 3.08 -10.48 16.35
N THR A 222 3.48 -9.29 15.93
CA THR A 222 4.82 -8.97 15.47
C THR A 222 5.09 -7.47 15.66
N ASP A 223 6.36 -7.08 15.77
CA ASP A 223 6.73 -5.66 15.85
C ASP A 223 7.02 -5.09 14.44
N THR A 224 7.33 -5.97 13.50
CA THR A 224 7.66 -5.67 12.10
C THR A 224 6.91 -6.63 11.19
N ILE A 225 6.36 -6.14 10.09
CA ILE A 225 5.87 -6.96 8.98
C ILE A 225 6.88 -6.93 7.82
N LEU A 226 6.92 -8.00 7.02
CA LEU A 226 7.58 -8.02 5.71
C LEU A 226 6.47 -8.10 4.66
N ILE A 227 6.50 -7.20 3.67
CA ILE A 227 5.47 -7.11 2.62
C ILE A 227 6.13 -6.93 1.25
N THR A 228 5.76 -7.77 0.29
CA THR A 228 6.36 -7.77 -1.06
C THR A 228 5.50 -7.00 -2.06
N PRO A 229 6.04 -6.46 -3.16
CA PRO A 229 5.25 -5.82 -4.21
C PRO A 229 4.05 -6.67 -4.64
N GLY A 230 2.86 -6.08 -4.65
CA GLY A 230 1.60 -6.78 -4.94
C GLY A 230 0.87 -7.32 -3.71
N GLN A 231 1.56 -7.55 -2.60
CA GLN A 231 0.91 -8.02 -1.39
C GLN A 231 0.17 -6.89 -0.66
N THR A 232 -0.86 -7.32 0.04
CA THR A 232 -1.61 -6.52 1.00
C THR A 232 -1.65 -7.23 2.34
N THR A 233 -1.62 -6.48 3.43
CA THR A 233 -1.68 -7.04 4.78
C THR A 233 -2.45 -6.11 5.69
N ASN A 234 -3.53 -6.61 6.30
CA ASN A 234 -4.22 -5.84 7.34
C ASN A 234 -3.62 -6.19 8.69
N VAL A 235 -3.20 -5.14 9.42
CA VAL A 235 -2.73 -5.25 10.79
C VAL A 235 -3.64 -4.47 11.72
N LEU A 236 -3.94 -5.06 12.87
CA LEU A 236 -4.55 -4.34 13.99
C LEU A 236 -3.44 -3.65 14.77
N LEU A 237 -3.53 -2.33 14.83
CA LEU A 237 -2.75 -1.48 15.71
C LEU A 237 -3.58 -1.24 16.97
N LYS A 238 -3.10 -1.75 18.10
CA LYS A 238 -3.68 -1.42 19.40
C LYS A 238 -2.94 -0.21 19.96
N THR A 239 -3.61 0.94 20.02
CA THR A 239 -3.03 2.12 20.65
C THR A 239 -2.92 1.93 22.16
N LYS A 240 -2.09 2.73 22.81
CA LYS A 240 -1.94 2.78 24.26
C LYS A 240 -3.24 3.25 24.90
N HIS A 241 -3.43 2.90 26.19
CA HIS A 241 -4.58 3.31 26.99
C HIS A 241 -4.47 4.74 27.55
N PHE A 242 -3.33 5.40 27.33
CA PHE A 242 -3.05 6.77 27.77
C PHE A 242 -2.45 7.57 26.61
N HIS A 243 -2.51 8.90 26.67
CA HIS A 243 -1.86 9.78 25.70
C HIS A 243 -0.36 9.89 26.03
N PRO A 244 0.52 9.22 25.27
CA PRO A 244 1.95 9.36 25.49
C PRO A 244 2.40 10.76 25.09
N ASN A 245 3.25 11.37 25.91
CA ASN A 245 3.98 12.60 25.58
C ASN A 245 5.14 12.27 24.61
N ALA A 246 4.87 11.57 23.51
CA ALA A 246 5.83 11.10 22.52
C ALA A 246 5.17 10.98 21.14
N SER A 247 5.96 11.18 20.08
CA SER A 247 5.58 10.80 18.72
C SER A 247 6.29 9.50 18.34
N PHE A 248 5.67 8.67 17.51
CA PHE A 248 6.20 7.37 17.13
C PHE A 248 6.49 7.34 15.64
N LEU A 249 7.73 7.05 15.28
CA LEU A 249 8.13 6.93 13.88
C LEU A 249 7.59 5.61 13.32
N MET A 250 6.89 5.72 12.20
CA MET A 250 6.61 4.60 11.30
C MET A 250 7.76 4.55 10.31
N SER A 251 8.35 3.37 10.09
CA SER A 251 9.51 3.20 9.21
C SER A 251 9.30 2.02 8.29
N ALA A 252 9.61 2.22 7.00
CA ALA A 252 9.67 1.13 6.03
C ALA A 252 11.02 1.14 5.27
N PRO A 253 12.01 0.36 5.72
CA PRO A 253 13.24 0.09 4.97
C PRO A 253 13.07 -1.13 4.04
N PRO A 254 13.95 -1.30 3.05
CA PRO A 254 13.91 -2.45 2.16
C PRO A 254 14.37 -3.75 2.81
N TYR A 255 13.89 -4.86 2.26
CA TYR A 255 14.47 -6.18 2.38
C TYR A 255 15.05 -6.60 1.02
N ALA A 256 16.34 -6.88 0.98
CA ALA A 256 17.04 -7.25 -0.25
C ALA A 256 18.18 -8.24 0.03
N THR A 257 18.25 -9.32 -0.74
CA THR A 257 19.32 -10.32 -0.70
C THR A 257 19.95 -10.60 -2.07
N GLY A 258 19.36 -10.04 -3.13
CA GLY A 258 19.85 -10.20 -4.49
C GLY A 258 21.14 -9.41 -4.75
N PRO A 259 21.89 -9.76 -5.81
CA PRO A 259 23.12 -9.07 -6.18
C PRO A 259 22.89 -7.71 -6.86
N SER A 260 21.64 -7.40 -7.24
CA SER A 260 21.26 -6.15 -7.92
C SER A 260 21.29 -4.96 -6.97
N SER A 261 21.58 -3.78 -7.51
CA SER A 261 21.41 -2.53 -6.77
C SER A 261 19.95 -2.30 -6.41
N PHE A 262 19.72 -1.78 -5.21
CA PHE A 262 18.40 -1.40 -4.70
C PHE A 262 18.50 -0.05 -3.98
N ASP A 263 17.38 0.64 -3.81
CA ASP A 263 17.31 1.82 -2.97
C ASP A 263 17.44 1.40 -1.50
N ASN A 264 18.53 1.79 -0.84
CA ASN A 264 18.81 1.45 0.58
C ASN A 264 18.41 2.57 1.55
N SER A 265 17.50 3.45 1.13
CA SER A 265 16.94 4.49 1.99
C SER A 265 15.75 3.96 2.81
N THR A 266 15.19 4.79 3.68
CA THR A 266 14.07 4.41 4.56
C THR A 266 13.00 5.49 4.49
N THR A 267 11.80 5.11 4.07
CA THR A 267 10.64 6.00 4.16
C THR A 267 10.07 6.01 5.56
N THR A 268 9.52 7.16 5.96
CA THR A 268 8.99 7.36 7.30
C THR A 268 7.67 8.12 7.33
N GLY A 269 6.83 7.75 8.29
CA GLY A 269 5.65 8.51 8.69
C GLY A 269 5.67 8.74 10.21
N ILE A 270 4.74 9.54 10.70
CA ILE A 270 4.64 9.83 12.14
C ILE A 270 3.25 9.41 12.63
N LEU A 271 3.22 8.54 13.62
CA LEU A 271 2.04 8.25 14.43
C LEU A 271 2.02 9.19 15.64
N LYS A 272 0.96 9.99 15.78
CA LYS A 272 0.71 10.88 16.91
C LYS A 272 -0.62 10.53 17.57
N TYR A 273 -0.66 10.60 18.89
CA TYR A 273 -1.90 10.47 19.63
C TYR A 273 -2.60 11.83 19.69
N HIS A 274 -3.90 11.87 19.42
CA HIS A 274 -4.71 13.07 19.63
C HIS A 274 -4.58 13.51 21.10
N GLN A 275 -4.40 14.80 21.40
CA GLN A 275 -4.36 15.29 22.78
C GLN A 275 -5.62 16.11 23.07
N PRO A 276 -6.27 15.93 24.22
CA PRO A 276 -7.37 16.80 24.64
C PRO A 276 -6.90 18.25 24.74
N SER A 277 -7.72 19.19 24.26
CA SER A 277 -7.40 20.60 23.99
C SER A 277 -6.98 21.46 25.20
N ASN A 278 -6.82 20.92 26.41
CA ASN A 278 -6.54 21.70 27.61
C ASN A 278 -5.05 22.02 27.86
N ASN A 279 -4.14 21.54 27.02
CA ASN A 279 -2.71 21.85 27.12
C ASN A 279 -2.20 22.56 25.86
N THR A 280 -2.73 23.75 25.59
CA THR A 280 -2.14 24.70 24.63
C THR A 280 -0.90 25.36 25.23
N ASN A 281 0.15 24.58 25.44
CA ASN A 281 1.52 25.11 25.50
C ASN A 281 2.23 24.61 24.25
N GLU A 282 2.17 25.43 23.21
CA GLU A 282 2.84 25.27 21.92
C GLU A 282 4.38 25.40 22.09
N SER A 283 5.03 24.46 22.78
CA SER A 283 6.50 24.37 22.80
C SER A 283 7.08 23.06 23.32
N ASN A 284 6.28 22.06 23.72
CA ASN A 284 6.84 20.77 24.11
C ASN A 284 7.17 19.92 22.86
N LYS A 285 8.43 19.98 22.41
CA LYS A 285 8.99 19.02 21.44
C LYS A 285 8.99 17.63 22.08
N PHE A 286 7.89 16.90 21.91
CA PHE A 286 7.82 15.52 22.35
C PHE A 286 8.92 14.68 21.69
N PRO A 287 9.55 13.74 22.42
CA PRO A 287 10.53 12.83 21.84
C PRO A 287 9.91 12.04 20.68
N LEU A 288 10.66 11.93 19.58
CA LEU A 288 10.34 11.07 18.46
C LEU A 288 11.01 9.71 18.66
N LEU A 289 10.23 8.71 19.00
CA LEU A 289 10.70 7.34 19.22
C LEU A 289 10.87 6.64 17.88
N LYS A 290 11.93 5.84 17.73
CA LYS A 290 12.26 5.10 16.51
C LYS A 290 12.09 3.59 16.73
N PRO A 291 11.58 2.83 15.75
CA PRO A 291 11.47 1.38 15.86
C PRO A 291 12.85 0.73 15.75
N LYS A 292 12.98 -0.49 16.30
CA LYS A 292 14.11 -1.37 16.02
C LYS A 292 13.82 -2.12 14.72
N LEU A 293 14.61 -1.86 13.70
CA LEU A 293 14.42 -2.43 12.36
C LEU A 293 15.37 -3.62 12.14
N PRO A 294 14.94 -4.67 11.41
CA PRO A 294 15.86 -5.69 10.89
C PRO A 294 16.90 -5.05 9.97
N ILE A 295 18.05 -5.74 9.81
CA ILE A 295 18.99 -5.40 8.74
C ILE A 295 18.37 -5.76 7.38
N PHE A 296 18.75 -5.05 6.32
CA PHE A 296 18.13 -5.17 4.99
C PHE A 296 18.18 -6.60 4.42
N ASN A 297 19.14 -7.45 4.83
CA ASN A 297 19.31 -8.81 4.35
C ASN A 297 18.93 -9.89 5.39
N ASP A 298 18.11 -9.56 6.39
CA ASP A 298 17.70 -10.48 7.46
C ASP A 298 16.74 -11.59 6.97
N THR A 299 17.32 -12.57 6.29
CA THR A 299 16.59 -13.72 5.71
C THR A 299 16.00 -14.63 6.78
N SER A 300 16.62 -14.67 7.97
CA SER A 300 16.11 -15.40 9.11
C SER A 300 14.78 -14.81 9.59
N PHE A 301 14.72 -13.48 9.71
CA PHE A 301 13.48 -12.78 10.01
C PHE A 301 12.43 -13.02 8.93
N GLY A 302 12.76 -12.83 7.65
CA GLY A 302 11.81 -13.02 6.54
C GLY A 302 11.21 -14.43 6.52
N THR A 303 12.05 -15.46 6.64
CA THR A 303 11.62 -16.87 6.71
C THR A 303 10.72 -17.13 7.93
N SER A 304 11.08 -16.58 9.10
CA SER A 304 10.30 -16.72 10.33
C SER A 304 8.93 -16.04 10.23
N PHE A 305 8.88 -14.85 9.62
CA PHE A 305 7.65 -14.10 9.39
C PHE A 305 6.68 -14.88 8.48
N VAL A 306 7.15 -15.34 7.32
CA VAL A 306 6.31 -16.11 6.37
C VAL A 306 5.75 -17.39 7.01
N LYS A 307 6.53 -18.10 7.83
CA LYS A 307 6.07 -19.31 8.55
C LYS A 307 4.93 -19.07 9.54
N LYS A 308 4.73 -17.82 9.99
CA LYS A 308 3.62 -17.43 10.88
C LYS A 308 2.31 -17.21 10.11
N ILE A 309 2.39 -16.90 8.81
CA ILE A 309 1.21 -16.72 7.96
C ILE A 309 0.57 -18.09 7.76
N ARG A 310 -0.57 -18.30 8.40
CA ARG A 310 -1.35 -19.54 8.34
C ARG A 310 -2.79 -19.20 8.07
N SER A 311 -3.48 -20.03 7.29
CA SER A 311 -4.92 -19.89 7.09
C SER A 311 -5.64 -19.86 8.44
N LEU A 312 -6.70 -19.06 8.54
CA LEU A 312 -7.56 -19.03 9.71
C LEU A 312 -8.17 -20.42 10.01
N ALA A 313 -8.44 -21.21 8.97
CA ALA A 313 -8.79 -22.64 8.99
C ALA A 313 -9.68 -23.07 10.17
N ASN A 314 -10.88 -22.48 10.27
CA ASN A 314 -11.89 -22.84 11.26
C ASN A 314 -13.22 -23.20 10.59
N ALA A 315 -14.23 -23.62 11.36
CA ALA A 315 -15.52 -24.05 10.82
C ALA A 315 -16.23 -23.00 9.94
N LYS A 316 -16.04 -21.70 10.23
CA LYS A 316 -16.61 -20.59 9.46
C LYS A 316 -15.74 -20.16 8.27
N PHE A 317 -14.43 -20.41 8.36
CA PHE A 317 -13.42 -20.05 7.35
C PHE A 317 -12.53 -21.28 7.05
N PRO A 318 -13.07 -22.28 6.33
CA PRO A 318 -12.34 -23.52 6.07
C PRO A 318 -11.21 -23.32 5.06
N ALA A 319 -10.11 -24.06 5.25
CA ALA A 319 -9.00 -24.14 4.29
C ALA A 319 -9.21 -25.34 3.35
N ASN A 320 -10.08 -25.18 2.37
CA ASN A 320 -10.35 -26.23 1.38
C ASN A 320 -9.23 -26.25 0.34
N VAL A 321 -8.21 -27.08 0.57
CA VAL A 321 -7.21 -27.41 -0.44
C VAL A 321 -7.70 -28.59 -1.29
N PRO A 322 -7.48 -28.58 -2.62
CA PRO A 322 -7.69 -29.78 -3.43
C PRO A 322 -6.91 -30.96 -2.81
N LYS A 323 -7.58 -32.10 -2.67
CA LYS A 323 -6.95 -33.35 -2.23
C LYS A 323 -6.23 -34.02 -3.38
#